data_AF-A0A3C0ITG4-F1
#
_entry.id   AF-A0A3C0ITG4-F1
#
_cell.length_a   1.000
_cell.length_b   1.000
_cell.length_c   1.000
_cell.angle_alpha   90.00
_cell.angle_beta   90.00
_cell.angle_gamma   90.00
#
_symmetry.space_group_name_H-M   'P 1'
#
loop_
_entity.id
_entity.type
_entity.pdbx_description
1 polymer ?
#
loop_
_entity_poly.entity_id
_entity_poly.type
_entity_poly.pdbx_seq_one_letter_code
_entity_poly.pdbx_strand_id
1 'polypeptide(L)'
;FMINNHEGFGMEYIRLMLLIEGEEGFDEALFNLAVKKCDAMLSWYLTKDGICYESIKGWLNVSAFVAVGMRERKLLKHSHLRAKINYFLAATRWEDGSWKIRDEMRASAFHVIWMMKYFHPKDERLDFLHSATFTTHPFLLDASVKWPDPVGICNELLLLFAENGLTDTSGKVINWNLQANIDRLKLPLTLHDSTRGYVEVRNSWKKEDLKVGFVCKQDFYYGGHEGSENNRLTIWKDGVNWVQDNNMLATKATFLQNMLTVDGMGCHWPPVAGNWLGMQESNIGVTAAGDGKMGYSFYKIMQVHPLAFPSAKIPYYQPFTEGNFDLSRDLQIAFQPSTIAWNDGYAHTDYGPWSGETRLVESYKPFNTMQQAYRTVHVAKGKYPYVLVFDDAKKDEQEHQFDFNLSVPIDAELVEAITPEIVFQNSEPSLNRMSDIILSKGPVLRDATTGKAILKKGQPLCLIRVLWRNTTYGFPVPRLEKFQGYSLVTIPAKSVSPEFRILIYPYQHGDPIPQTNWNTQRTTLTV
;
A
#
# COMPACT_ATOMS: atom_id res chain seq x y z
N PHE A 1 -10.66 -2.70 -24.04
CA PHE A 1 -10.31 -2.85 -22.63
C PHE A 1 -8.84 -2.50 -22.50
N MET A 2 -8.42 -1.71 -21.50
CA MET A 2 -7.00 -1.48 -21.22
C MET A 2 -6.80 -1.38 -19.71
N ILE A 3 -6.13 -2.38 -19.13
CA ILE A 3 -6.01 -2.55 -17.68
C ILE A 3 -4.61 -2.96 -17.25
N ASN A 4 -3.67 -3.07 -18.18
CA ASN A 4 -2.29 -3.42 -17.89
C ASN A 4 -1.32 -2.30 -18.26
N ASN A 5 -0.23 -2.16 -17.48
CA ASN A 5 0.83 -1.19 -17.72
C ASN A 5 1.42 -1.26 -19.15
N HIS A 6 1.54 -2.46 -19.72
CA HIS A 6 2.12 -2.68 -21.05
C HIS A 6 1.25 -2.13 -22.18
N GLU A 7 -0.07 -2.14 -22.02
CA GLU A 7 -0.97 -1.51 -23.00
C GLU A 7 -0.77 0.00 -22.98
N GLY A 8 -0.53 0.55 -21.79
CA GLY A 8 -0.11 1.92 -21.64
C GLY A 8 1.24 2.21 -22.32
N PHE A 9 2.24 1.31 -22.28
CA PHE A 9 3.48 1.50 -23.08
C PHE A 9 3.17 1.57 -24.57
N GLY A 10 2.24 0.74 -25.05
CA GLY A 10 1.75 0.80 -26.43
C GLY A 10 1.13 2.15 -26.81
N MET A 11 0.70 2.96 -25.84
CA MET A 11 0.16 4.30 -26.14
C MET A 11 1.24 5.29 -26.62
N GLU A 12 2.54 4.98 -26.50
CA GLU A 12 3.60 5.79 -27.12
C GLU A 12 3.43 5.92 -28.64
N TYR A 13 2.82 4.94 -29.31
CA TYR A 13 2.52 5.01 -30.75
C TYR A 13 1.66 6.22 -31.13
N ILE A 14 0.87 6.75 -30.18
CA ILE A 14 0.04 7.95 -30.41
C ILE A 14 0.92 9.15 -30.75
N ARG A 15 2.10 9.30 -30.13
CA ARG A 15 3.03 10.39 -30.44
C ARG A 15 3.64 10.24 -31.83
N LEU A 16 3.97 9.02 -32.21
CA LEU A 16 4.52 8.73 -33.55
C LEU A 16 3.50 9.03 -34.64
N MET A 17 2.24 8.66 -34.43
CA MET A 17 1.14 8.97 -35.35
C MET A 17 0.92 10.50 -35.47
N LEU A 18 1.03 11.23 -34.36
CA LEU A 18 0.87 12.69 -34.36
C LEU A 18 2.06 13.45 -34.97
N LEU A 19 3.19 12.80 -35.22
CA LEU A 19 4.35 13.43 -35.87
C LEU A 19 4.02 13.90 -37.29
N ILE A 20 3.12 13.18 -37.98
CA ILE A 20 2.67 13.47 -39.34
C ILE A 20 1.30 14.15 -39.37
N GLU A 21 0.82 14.69 -38.24
CA GLU A 21 -0.49 15.36 -38.20
C GLU A 21 -0.54 16.52 -39.20
N GLY A 22 -1.52 16.47 -40.12
CA GLY A 22 -1.66 17.44 -41.20
C GLY A 22 -0.87 17.08 -42.48
N GLU A 23 -0.13 15.98 -42.49
CA GLU A 23 0.59 15.46 -43.67
C GLU A 23 -0.13 14.26 -44.30
N GLU A 24 0.29 13.88 -45.52
CA GLU A 24 -0.22 12.68 -46.20
C GLU A 24 0.07 11.42 -45.37
N GLY A 25 -0.94 10.56 -45.20
CA GLY A 25 -0.85 9.33 -44.41
C GLY A 25 -1.29 9.49 -42.95
N PHE A 26 -1.58 10.71 -42.48
CA PHE A 26 -2.24 10.89 -41.20
C PHE A 26 -3.68 10.35 -41.25
N ASP A 27 -4.03 9.51 -40.28
CA ASP A 27 -5.36 8.93 -40.14
C ASP A 27 -6.08 9.54 -38.92
N GLU A 28 -6.99 10.46 -39.19
CA GLU A 28 -7.81 11.10 -38.16
C GLU A 28 -8.74 10.10 -37.45
N ALA A 29 -9.23 9.06 -38.14
CA ALA A 29 -10.05 8.04 -37.52
C ALA A 29 -9.23 7.22 -36.51
N LEU A 30 -7.97 6.93 -36.82
CA LEU A 30 -7.03 6.29 -35.90
C LEU A 30 -6.74 7.19 -34.68
N PHE A 31 -6.55 8.51 -34.88
CA PHE A 31 -6.41 9.43 -33.75
C PHE A 31 -7.67 9.48 -32.87
N ASN A 32 -8.86 9.53 -33.47
CA ASN A 32 -10.12 9.48 -32.73
C ASN A 32 -10.27 8.18 -31.92
N LEU A 33 -9.76 7.05 -32.44
CA LEU A 33 -9.68 5.81 -31.68
C LEU A 33 -8.69 5.93 -30.51
N ALA A 34 -7.53 6.55 -30.71
CA ALA A 34 -6.56 6.81 -29.65
C ALA A 34 -7.15 7.66 -28.52
N VAL A 35 -7.93 8.70 -28.83
CA VAL A 35 -8.66 9.50 -27.82
C VAL A 35 -9.57 8.61 -26.96
N LYS A 36 -10.37 7.75 -27.60
CA LYS A 36 -11.25 6.80 -26.90
C LYS A 36 -10.46 5.80 -26.04
N LYS A 37 -9.28 5.39 -26.51
CA LYS A 37 -8.39 4.49 -25.76
C LYS A 37 -7.82 5.19 -24.52
N CYS A 38 -7.36 6.43 -24.62
CA CYS A 38 -6.91 7.22 -23.46
C CYS A 38 -8.01 7.34 -22.40
N ASP A 39 -9.23 7.68 -22.83
CA ASP A 39 -10.40 7.80 -21.95
C ASP A 39 -10.73 6.46 -21.27
N ALA A 40 -10.72 5.37 -22.04
CA ALA A 40 -10.90 4.02 -21.52
C ALA A 40 -9.81 3.63 -20.51
N MET A 41 -8.53 3.97 -20.74
CA MET A 41 -7.48 3.70 -19.76
C MET A 41 -7.80 4.35 -18.42
N LEU A 42 -8.19 5.62 -18.43
CA LEU A 42 -8.53 6.32 -17.19
C LEU A 42 -9.78 5.74 -16.50
N SER A 43 -10.76 5.29 -17.28
CA SER A 43 -11.99 4.69 -16.74
C SER A 43 -11.80 3.27 -16.18
N TRP A 44 -10.93 2.47 -16.79
CA TRP A 44 -10.80 1.02 -16.49
C TRP A 44 -9.52 0.65 -15.74
N TYR A 45 -8.46 1.45 -15.82
CA TYR A 45 -7.22 1.20 -15.08
C TYR A 45 -7.18 1.87 -13.70
N LEU A 46 -8.03 2.87 -13.50
CA LEU A 46 -8.22 3.56 -12.23
C LEU A 46 -9.60 3.24 -11.67
N THR A 47 -9.69 3.04 -10.37
CA THR A 47 -10.99 3.08 -9.70
C THR A 47 -11.60 4.48 -9.77
N LYS A 48 -12.90 4.58 -9.45
CA LYS A 48 -13.58 5.87 -9.26
C LYS A 48 -12.89 6.78 -8.23
N ASP A 49 -12.18 6.17 -7.28
CA ASP A 49 -11.44 6.85 -6.21
C ASP A 49 -9.96 7.08 -6.57
N GLY A 50 -9.56 6.70 -7.79
CA GLY A 50 -8.29 7.08 -8.41
C GLY A 50 -7.12 6.15 -8.15
N ILE A 51 -7.37 4.99 -7.55
CA ILE A 51 -6.31 4.02 -7.25
C ILE A 51 -6.12 3.13 -8.48
N CYS A 52 -4.87 2.95 -8.90
CA CYS A 52 -4.53 2.05 -10.01
C CYS A 52 -4.76 0.59 -9.64
N TYR A 53 -5.19 -0.19 -10.63
CA TYR A 53 -5.29 -1.66 -10.52
C TYR A 53 -3.94 -2.38 -10.37
N GLU A 54 -2.84 -1.64 -10.44
CA GLU A 54 -1.46 -2.06 -10.23
C GLU A 54 -0.80 -1.10 -9.23
N SER A 55 -0.81 -1.42 -7.95
CA SER A 55 -0.40 -0.47 -6.91
C SER A 55 1.10 -0.19 -6.83
N ILE A 56 1.95 -1.10 -7.33
CA ILE A 56 3.40 -0.90 -7.31
C ILE A 56 3.82 -0.09 -8.54
N LYS A 57 3.43 -0.49 -9.75
CA LYS A 57 3.76 0.23 -11.01
C LYS A 57 2.51 0.86 -11.63
N GLY A 58 1.75 1.66 -10.86
CA GLY A 58 0.49 2.31 -11.25
C GLY A 58 0.64 3.37 -12.35
N TRP A 59 1.26 2.98 -13.46
CA TRP A 59 1.84 3.85 -14.45
C TRP A 59 0.75 4.29 -15.43
N LEU A 60 0.75 5.59 -15.67
CA LEU A 60 -0.09 6.25 -16.65
C LEU A 60 0.81 6.79 -17.74
N ASN A 61 0.45 6.57 -19.00
CA ASN A 61 1.21 7.14 -20.12
C ASN A 61 0.98 8.65 -20.20
N VAL A 62 1.78 9.41 -19.46
CA VAL A 62 1.72 10.87 -19.43
C VAL A 62 1.97 11.47 -20.81
N SER A 63 2.85 10.86 -21.61
CA SER A 63 3.20 11.38 -22.93
C SER A 63 2.02 11.33 -23.90
N ALA A 64 1.30 10.21 -23.92
CA ALA A 64 0.09 10.02 -24.68
C ALA A 64 -1.04 10.93 -24.17
N PHE A 65 -1.20 11.05 -22.85
CA PHE A 65 -2.22 11.92 -22.25
C PHE A 65 -1.97 13.39 -22.51
N VAL A 66 -0.74 13.85 -22.56
CA VAL A 66 -0.39 15.22 -22.95
C VAL A 66 -0.67 15.42 -24.43
N ALA A 67 -0.21 14.51 -25.29
CA ALA A 67 -0.38 14.61 -26.74
C ALA A 67 -1.88 14.65 -27.13
N VAL A 68 -2.69 13.78 -26.53
CA VAL A 68 -4.15 13.80 -26.71
C VAL A 68 -4.76 15.01 -26.02
N GLY A 69 -4.39 15.30 -24.77
CA GLY A 69 -4.99 16.38 -23.96
C GLY A 69 -4.77 17.79 -24.54
N MET A 70 -3.71 18.00 -25.31
CA MET A 70 -3.47 19.23 -26.06
C MET A 70 -4.53 19.47 -27.16
N ARG A 71 -5.12 18.40 -27.71
CA ARG A 71 -6.18 18.43 -28.73
C ARG A 71 -7.57 18.27 -28.10
N GLU A 72 -7.67 17.43 -27.07
CA GLU A 72 -8.90 17.02 -26.39
C GLU A 72 -8.80 17.29 -24.88
N ARG A 73 -8.87 18.56 -24.50
CA ARG A 73 -8.70 19.01 -23.09
C ARG A 73 -9.66 18.36 -22.09
N LYS A 74 -10.78 17.78 -22.54
CA LYS A 74 -11.73 17.05 -21.70
C LYS A 74 -11.08 15.84 -21.00
N LEU A 75 -10.11 15.19 -21.65
CA LEU A 75 -9.39 14.03 -21.09
C LEU A 75 -8.71 14.39 -19.76
N LEU A 76 -8.12 15.59 -19.67
CA LEU A 76 -7.41 16.08 -18.49
C LEU A 76 -8.33 16.54 -17.35
N LYS A 77 -9.65 16.47 -17.58
CA LYS A 77 -10.71 16.69 -16.58
C LYS A 77 -11.42 15.38 -16.20
N HIS A 78 -10.96 14.23 -16.71
CA HIS A 78 -11.55 12.93 -16.40
C HIS A 78 -11.64 12.71 -14.89
N SER A 79 -12.81 12.26 -14.41
CA SER A 79 -13.10 12.14 -12.98
C SER A 79 -12.13 11.22 -12.26
N HIS A 80 -11.79 10.06 -12.85
CA HIS A 80 -10.84 9.11 -12.25
C HIS A 80 -9.41 9.68 -12.18
N LEU A 81 -8.99 10.48 -13.18
CA LEU A 81 -7.69 11.14 -13.16
C LEU A 81 -7.65 12.21 -12.06
N ARG A 82 -8.73 12.97 -11.87
CA ARG A 82 -8.88 13.90 -10.74
C ARG A 82 -8.92 13.15 -9.39
N ALA A 83 -9.53 11.98 -9.34
CA ALA A 83 -9.53 11.14 -8.16
C ALA A 83 -8.12 10.61 -7.83
N LYS A 84 -7.29 10.26 -8.83
CA LYS A 84 -5.89 9.85 -8.59
C LYS A 84 -5.07 10.94 -7.90
N ILE A 85 -5.34 12.21 -8.22
CA ILE A 85 -4.76 13.36 -7.49
C ILE A 85 -5.23 13.40 -6.03
N ASN A 86 -6.50 13.13 -5.76
CA ASN A 86 -7.00 13.05 -4.38
C ASN A 86 -6.37 11.88 -3.61
N TYR A 87 -6.12 10.75 -4.28
CA TYR A 87 -5.38 9.63 -3.70
C TYR A 87 -3.94 10.02 -3.33
N PHE A 88 -3.20 10.65 -4.25
CA PHE A 88 -1.84 11.13 -3.96
C PHE A 88 -1.82 12.16 -2.82
N LEU A 89 -2.80 13.06 -2.75
CA LEU A 89 -2.98 13.98 -1.62
C LEU A 89 -3.14 13.17 -0.32
N ALA A 90 -4.13 12.29 -0.24
CA ALA A 90 -4.38 11.50 0.96
C ALA A 90 -3.14 10.73 1.43
N ALA A 91 -2.38 10.17 0.48
CA ALA A 91 -1.19 9.37 0.73
C ALA A 91 0.10 10.19 1.03
N THR A 92 0.06 11.52 0.90
CA THR A 92 1.17 12.42 1.30
C THR A 92 1.51 12.23 2.78
N ARG A 93 2.70 12.56 3.26
CA ARG A 93 3.08 12.35 4.68
C ARG A 93 4.11 13.36 5.14
N TRP A 94 4.08 13.70 6.43
CA TRP A 94 5.15 14.47 7.05
C TRP A 94 6.24 13.50 7.52
N GLU A 95 7.43 13.63 6.98
CA GLU A 95 8.55 12.73 7.26
C GLU A 95 9.86 13.51 7.16
N ASP A 96 10.74 13.35 8.14
CA ASP A 96 12.05 14.03 8.20
C ASP A 96 11.97 15.55 7.97
N GLY A 97 10.95 16.21 8.53
CA GLY A 97 10.82 17.67 8.49
C GLY A 97 10.26 18.25 7.19
N SER A 98 9.70 17.41 6.30
CA SER A 98 9.06 17.87 5.06
C SER A 98 7.85 17.02 4.68
N TRP A 99 6.99 17.56 3.81
CA TRP A 99 5.95 16.77 3.16
C TRP A 99 6.55 15.92 2.06
N LYS A 100 6.22 14.62 2.03
CA LYS A 100 6.63 13.67 0.99
C LYS A 100 5.40 13.01 0.37
N ILE A 101 5.41 12.77 -0.93
CA ILE A 101 4.35 12.03 -1.61
C ILE A 101 4.52 10.51 -1.35
N ARG A 102 3.43 9.76 -1.44
CA ARG A 102 3.53 8.33 -1.72
C ARG A 102 3.87 8.19 -3.19
N ASP A 103 5.07 7.71 -3.45
CA ASP A 103 5.48 7.44 -4.81
C ASP A 103 5.14 5.99 -5.19
N GLU A 104 4.95 5.79 -6.48
CA GLU A 104 4.80 4.49 -7.11
C GLU A 104 6.17 4.11 -7.71
N MET A 105 6.40 2.82 -8.00
CA MET A 105 7.69 2.31 -8.45
C MET A 105 8.24 3.12 -9.63
N ARG A 106 9.57 3.37 -9.59
CA ARG A 106 10.31 4.14 -10.60
C ARG A 106 9.81 5.57 -10.77
N ALA A 107 9.28 6.18 -9.70
CA ALA A 107 8.90 7.58 -9.71
C ALA A 107 7.78 7.89 -10.71
N SER A 108 6.81 6.99 -10.84
CA SER A 108 5.69 7.19 -11.77
C SER A 108 4.67 8.20 -11.26
N ALA A 109 4.56 8.43 -9.93
CA ALA A 109 3.55 9.33 -9.39
C ALA A 109 3.81 10.80 -9.76
N PHE A 110 5.06 11.26 -9.66
CA PHE A 110 5.38 12.68 -9.87
C PHE A 110 5.08 13.16 -11.29
N HIS A 111 5.22 12.31 -12.32
CA HIS A 111 4.91 12.65 -13.71
C HIS A 111 3.44 13.05 -13.89
N VAL A 112 2.53 12.28 -13.29
CA VAL A 112 1.09 12.55 -13.35
C VAL A 112 0.77 13.83 -12.57
N ILE A 113 1.43 14.04 -11.42
CA ILE A 113 1.27 15.26 -10.62
C ILE A 113 1.72 16.49 -11.41
N TRP A 114 2.91 16.44 -12.03
CA TRP A 114 3.48 17.54 -12.81
C TRP A 114 2.62 17.86 -14.05
N MET A 115 2.18 16.83 -14.79
CA MET A 115 1.23 16.98 -15.89
C MET A 115 -0.05 17.68 -15.41
N MET A 116 -0.64 17.20 -14.32
CA MET A 116 -1.89 17.77 -13.80
C MET A 116 -1.68 19.19 -13.27
N LYS A 117 -0.55 19.51 -12.64
CA LYS A 117 -0.22 20.87 -12.23
C LYS A 117 -0.08 21.80 -13.44
N TYR A 118 0.60 21.39 -14.50
CA TYR A 118 0.73 22.17 -15.74
C TYR A 118 -0.64 22.54 -16.34
N PHE A 119 -1.58 21.57 -16.41
CA PHE A 119 -2.90 21.82 -16.99
C PHE A 119 -3.91 22.47 -16.03
N HIS A 120 -3.66 22.40 -14.72
CA HIS A 120 -4.48 23.02 -13.67
C HIS A 120 -3.61 23.96 -12.82
N PRO A 121 -2.98 25.00 -13.40
CA PRO A 121 -1.87 25.72 -12.79
C PRO A 121 -2.25 26.50 -11.54
N LYS A 122 -3.55 26.78 -11.34
CA LYS A 122 -4.10 27.54 -10.21
C LYS A 122 -4.64 26.64 -9.08
N ASP A 123 -4.57 25.31 -9.22
CA ASP A 123 -5.06 24.40 -8.18
C ASP A 123 -4.02 24.26 -7.07
N GLU A 124 -4.27 24.93 -5.95
CA GLU A 124 -3.41 24.94 -4.77
C GLU A 124 -3.14 23.54 -4.20
N ARG A 125 -4.06 22.60 -4.36
CA ARG A 125 -3.85 21.22 -3.87
C ARG A 125 -2.84 20.48 -4.74
N LEU A 126 -2.87 20.71 -6.06
CA LEU A 126 -1.87 20.19 -6.98
C LEU A 126 -0.52 20.86 -6.77
N ASP A 127 -0.49 22.16 -6.47
CA ASP A 127 0.74 22.87 -6.14
C ASP A 127 1.42 22.33 -4.87
N PHE A 128 0.61 22.01 -3.85
CA PHE A 128 1.10 21.32 -2.66
C PHE A 128 1.74 19.97 -2.99
N LEU A 129 1.06 19.12 -3.78
CA LEU A 129 1.63 17.84 -4.23
C LEU A 129 2.91 18.02 -5.04
N HIS A 130 2.89 18.95 -6.00
CA HIS A 130 4.04 19.29 -6.83
C HIS A 130 5.24 19.70 -5.97
N SER A 131 5.05 20.57 -4.98
CA SER A 131 6.10 20.95 -4.04
C SER A 131 6.64 19.75 -3.26
N ALA A 132 5.79 18.81 -2.86
CA ALA A 132 6.21 17.59 -2.15
C ALA A 132 6.97 16.59 -3.03
N THR A 133 6.94 16.72 -4.37
CA THR A 133 7.75 15.86 -5.25
C THR A 133 9.25 16.14 -5.10
N PHE A 134 9.65 17.40 -4.94
CA PHE A 134 11.05 17.80 -4.82
C PHE A 134 11.71 17.30 -3.53
N THR A 135 10.95 17.20 -2.45
CA THR A 135 11.39 16.65 -1.15
C THR A 135 11.38 15.11 -1.13
N THR A 136 10.58 14.49 -2.00
CA THR A 136 10.52 13.03 -2.14
C THR A 136 11.63 12.50 -3.05
N HIS A 137 11.99 13.27 -4.09
CA HIS A 137 12.89 12.84 -5.16
C HIS A 137 14.13 13.74 -5.23
N PRO A 138 15.22 13.40 -4.52
CA PRO A 138 16.43 14.23 -4.50
C PRO A 138 17.08 14.41 -5.88
N PHE A 139 16.89 13.45 -6.81
CA PHE A 139 17.39 13.55 -8.19
C PHE A 139 16.75 14.69 -8.99
N LEU A 140 15.63 15.27 -8.55
CA LEU A 140 15.03 16.45 -9.17
C LEU A 140 15.77 17.75 -8.83
N LEU A 141 16.60 17.73 -7.78
CA LEU A 141 17.32 18.90 -7.26
C LEU A 141 18.84 18.74 -7.31
N ASP A 142 19.33 17.51 -7.32
CA ASP A 142 20.76 17.19 -7.28
C ASP A 142 21.15 16.31 -8.47
N ALA A 143 21.88 16.90 -9.42
CA ALA A 143 22.35 16.22 -10.63
C ALA A 143 23.38 15.11 -10.35
N SER A 144 23.94 15.02 -9.14
CA SER A 144 24.84 13.93 -8.73
C SER A 144 24.08 12.66 -8.30
N VAL A 145 22.79 12.79 -7.98
CA VAL A 145 21.96 11.65 -7.60
C VAL A 145 21.52 10.91 -8.86
N LYS A 146 21.80 9.60 -8.89
CA LYS A 146 21.44 8.75 -10.02
C LYS A 146 19.93 8.80 -10.27
N TRP A 147 19.55 9.14 -11.50
CA TRP A 147 18.17 9.03 -11.97
C TRP A 147 17.71 7.57 -11.92
N PRO A 148 16.52 7.26 -11.37
CA PRO A 148 16.00 5.90 -11.38
C PRO A 148 15.83 5.43 -12.82
N ASP A 149 16.26 4.21 -13.18
CA ASP A 149 16.14 3.67 -14.54
C ASP A 149 14.65 3.58 -14.95
N PRO A 150 14.14 4.57 -15.69
CA PRO A 150 12.72 4.79 -15.75
C PRO A 150 12.18 4.17 -17.03
N VAL A 151 11.52 3.03 -16.93
CA VAL A 151 10.91 2.42 -18.11
C VAL A 151 9.70 3.24 -18.53
N GLY A 152 9.72 3.74 -19.78
CA GLY A 152 8.65 4.52 -20.41
C GLY A 152 8.39 5.87 -19.76
N ILE A 153 9.44 6.55 -19.32
CA ILE A 153 9.35 7.95 -18.92
C ILE A 153 9.93 8.82 -20.02
N CYS A 154 9.13 9.78 -20.47
CA CYS A 154 9.55 10.82 -21.40
C CYS A 154 10.15 11.98 -20.59
N ASN A 155 11.42 11.84 -20.21
CA ASN A 155 12.14 12.85 -19.42
C ASN A 155 12.10 14.24 -20.07
N GLU A 156 11.99 14.32 -21.39
CA GLU A 156 11.83 15.56 -22.14
C GLU A 156 10.55 16.33 -21.75
N LEU A 157 9.48 15.64 -21.34
CA LEU A 157 8.25 16.30 -20.89
C LEU A 157 8.41 16.98 -19.54
N LEU A 158 9.42 16.60 -18.74
CA LEU A 158 9.70 17.30 -17.50
C LEU A 158 10.13 18.74 -17.75
N LEU A 159 10.78 19.02 -18.90
CA LEU A 159 11.10 20.39 -19.31
C LEU A 159 9.85 21.23 -19.61
N LEU A 160 8.77 20.60 -20.08
CA LEU A 160 7.50 21.27 -20.34
C LEU A 160 6.78 21.67 -19.03
N PHE A 161 6.94 20.86 -17.97
CA PHE A 161 6.21 21.04 -16.72
C PHE A 161 7.01 21.73 -15.62
N ALA A 162 8.32 21.94 -15.83
CA ALA A 162 9.20 22.54 -14.83
C ALA A 162 8.73 23.95 -14.45
N GLU A 163 8.32 24.12 -13.19
CA GLU A 163 7.95 25.41 -12.62
C GLU A 163 8.35 25.49 -11.14
N ASN A 164 8.45 26.70 -10.59
CA ASN A 164 8.75 26.91 -9.17
C ASN A 164 7.53 26.70 -8.25
N GLY A 165 6.32 26.59 -8.83
CA GLY A 165 5.05 26.54 -8.10
C GLY A 165 4.36 27.90 -8.00
N LEU A 166 3.20 27.91 -7.34
CA LEU A 166 2.38 29.11 -7.14
C LEU A 166 3.10 30.15 -6.27
N THR A 167 2.87 31.42 -6.59
CA THR A 167 3.38 32.56 -5.80
C THR A 167 2.25 33.23 -5.03
N ASP A 168 2.58 33.77 -3.85
CA ASP A 168 1.69 34.62 -3.07
C ASP A 168 1.58 36.04 -3.67
N THR A 169 0.80 36.91 -3.03
CA THR A 169 0.59 38.29 -3.48
C THR A 169 1.86 39.14 -3.47
N SER A 170 2.92 38.71 -2.77
CA SER A 170 4.23 39.37 -2.77
C SER A 170 5.17 38.84 -3.87
N GLY A 171 4.70 37.88 -4.68
CA GLY A 171 5.49 37.23 -5.72
C GLY A 171 6.42 36.12 -5.19
N LYS A 172 6.29 35.73 -3.91
CA LYS A 172 7.10 34.67 -3.31
C LYS A 172 6.43 33.31 -3.47
N VAL A 173 7.20 32.28 -3.81
CA VAL A 173 6.69 30.89 -3.90
C VAL A 173 6.05 30.49 -2.57
N ILE A 174 4.84 29.91 -2.65
CA ILE A 174 4.08 29.47 -1.49
C ILE A 174 4.86 28.38 -0.74
N ASN A 175 5.09 28.62 0.55
CA ASN A 175 5.76 27.63 1.39
C ASN A 175 4.75 26.66 2.00
N TRP A 176 4.65 25.46 1.44
CA TRP A 176 3.75 24.40 1.92
C TRP A 176 4.19 23.75 3.24
N ASN A 177 5.39 24.05 3.74
CA ASN A 177 5.77 23.69 5.11
C ASN A 177 5.18 24.65 6.14
N LEU A 178 4.43 25.70 5.78
CA LEU A 178 3.69 26.51 6.74
C LEU A 178 2.30 25.90 7.00
N GLN A 179 1.99 25.62 8.27
CA GLN A 179 0.74 24.95 8.64
C GLN A 179 -0.50 25.71 8.15
N ALA A 180 -0.50 27.04 8.23
CA ALA A 180 -1.61 27.87 7.75
C ALA A 180 -1.92 27.67 6.26
N ASN A 181 -0.89 27.37 5.43
CA ASN A 181 -1.08 27.09 4.02
C ASN A 181 -1.70 25.71 3.79
N ILE A 182 -1.44 24.73 4.66
CA ILE A 182 -2.11 23.42 4.61
C ILE A 182 -3.55 23.53 5.11
N ASP A 183 -3.78 24.25 6.20
CA ASP A 183 -5.11 24.38 6.82
C ASP A 183 -6.14 25.01 5.86
N ARG A 184 -5.73 25.98 5.04
CA ARG A 184 -6.61 26.60 4.04
C ARG A 184 -7.08 25.63 2.93
N LEU A 185 -6.35 24.54 2.68
CA LEU A 185 -6.72 23.55 1.66
C LEU A 185 -7.95 22.71 2.08
N LYS A 186 -8.27 22.66 3.38
CA LYS A 186 -9.41 21.90 3.94
C LYS A 186 -9.46 20.46 3.43
N LEU A 187 -8.30 19.80 3.43
CA LEU A 187 -8.15 18.46 2.91
C LEU A 187 -8.93 17.43 3.78
N PRO A 188 -9.50 16.38 3.17
CA PRO A 188 -10.21 15.34 3.90
C PRO A 188 -9.26 14.56 4.82
N LEU A 189 -9.78 14.05 5.92
CA LEU A 189 -9.02 13.24 6.87
C LEU A 189 -9.06 11.75 6.56
N THR A 190 -9.99 11.33 5.71
CA THR A 190 -10.21 9.93 5.37
C THR A 190 -10.38 9.81 3.86
N LEU A 191 -9.63 8.91 3.24
CA LEU A 191 -9.86 8.42 1.88
C LEU A 191 -10.25 6.95 1.98
N HIS A 192 -11.32 6.56 1.30
CA HIS A 192 -11.77 5.18 1.24
C HIS A 192 -12.03 4.79 -0.22
N ASP A 193 -11.43 3.69 -0.65
CA ASP A 193 -11.73 3.02 -1.91
C ASP A 193 -12.32 1.64 -1.58
N SER A 194 -13.64 1.51 -1.73
CA SER A 194 -14.35 0.26 -1.50
C SER A 194 -14.11 -0.77 -2.60
N THR A 195 -13.75 -0.33 -3.81
CA THR A 195 -13.53 -1.21 -4.96
C THR A 195 -12.26 -2.02 -4.76
N ARG A 196 -11.15 -1.34 -4.41
CA ARG A 196 -9.90 -2.04 -4.11
C ARG A 196 -9.86 -2.58 -2.69
N GLY A 197 -10.56 -1.96 -1.73
CA GLY A 197 -10.47 -2.34 -0.32
C GLY A 197 -9.28 -1.66 0.36
N TYR A 198 -9.29 -0.33 0.35
CA TYR A 198 -8.20 0.51 0.81
C TYR A 198 -8.73 1.71 1.60
N VAL A 199 -8.05 2.05 2.70
CA VAL A 199 -8.34 3.25 3.47
C VAL A 199 -7.05 3.96 3.90
N GLU A 200 -7.07 5.28 3.84
CA GLU A 200 -6.09 6.17 4.49
C GLU A 200 -6.81 7.07 5.47
N VAL A 201 -6.33 7.11 6.71
CA VAL A 201 -6.93 7.86 7.82
C VAL A 201 -5.90 8.78 8.43
N ARG A 202 -6.32 9.99 8.77
CA ARG A 202 -5.53 10.97 9.53
C ARG A 202 -6.27 11.40 10.78
N ASN A 203 -5.48 11.71 11.81
CA ASN A 203 -5.98 12.47 12.94
C ASN A 203 -6.21 13.94 12.58
N SER A 204 -5.22 14.57 11.92
CA SER A 204 -5.35 15.88 11.28
C SER A 204 -4.30 16.08 10.18
N TRP A 205 -4.32 17.26 9.55
CA TRP A 205 -3.29 17.71 8.61
C TRP A 205 -2.17 18.52 9.28
N LYS A 206 -2.11 18.52 10.61
CA LYS A 206 -0.96 19.08 11.32
C LYS A 206 0.29 18.26 11.01
N LYS A 207 1.43 18.94 10.91
CA LYS A 207 2.74 18.28 10.93
C LYS A 207 2.80 17.30 12.09
N GLU A 208 3.50 16.19 11.89
CA GLU A 208 3.77 15.20 12.94
C GLU A 208 2.53 14.46 13.47
N ASP A 209 1.33 14.71 12.94
CA ASP A 209 0.12 14.03 13.40
C ASP A 209 -0.06 12.64 12.78
N LEU A 210 -0.88 11.80 13.41
CA LEU A 210 -1.06 10.39 13.03
C LEU A 210 -1.69 10.26 11.63
N LYS A 211 -1.08 9.41 10.80
CA LYS A 211 -1.62 8.88 9.54
C LYS A 211 -1.52 7.36 9.53
N VAL A 212 -2.58 6.69 9.07
CA VAL A 212 -2.68 5.22 9.03
C VAL A 212 -3.23 4.78 7.67
N GLY A 213 -2.57 3.83 7.03
CA GLY A 213 -3.09 3.16 5.84
C GLY A 213 -3.45 1.71 6.16
N PHE A 214 -4.62 1.24 5.72
CA PHE A 214 -5.03 -0.17 5.83
C PHE A 214 -5.59 -0.67 4.51
N VAL A 215 -5.25 -1.90 4.15
CA VAL A 215 -5.63 -2.49 2.87
C VAL A 215 -5.96 -3.97 2.99
N CYS A 216 -7.02 -4.39 2.32
CA CYS A 216 -7.31 -5.78 2.02
C CYS A 216 -7.90 -5.86 0.61
N LYS A 217 -7.08 -6.29 -0.35
CA LYS A 217 -7.36 -6.05 -1.77
C LYS A 217 -8.39 -7.00 -2.34
N GLN A 218 -9.36 -6.45 -3.04
CA GLN A 218 -10.44 -7.22 -3.68
C GLN A 218 -10.22 -7.46 -5.17
N ASP A 219 -9.16 -6.92 -5.75
CA ASP A 219 -9.09 -6.66 -7.18
C ASP A 219 -7.73 -7.02 -7.78
N PHE A 220 -7.09 -8.06 -7.23
CA PHE A 220 -6.02 -8.74 -7.92
C PHE A 220 -6.59 -9.45 -9.14
N TYR A 221 -6.74 -8.75 -10.27
CA TYR A 221 -7.33 -9.33 -11.47
C TYR A 221 -6.34 -10.17 -12.27
N TYR A 222 -5.09 -9.73 -12.44
CA TYR A 222 -4.12 -10.38 -13.33
C TYR A 222 -2.70 -10.55 -12.74
N GLY A 223 -2.53 -10.32 -11.43
CA GLY A 223 -1.28 -10.58 -10.69
C GLY A 223 -0.18 -9.52 -10.85
N GLY A 224 0.07 -9.01 -12.07
CA GLY A 224 0.87 -7.82 -12.42
C GLY A 224 1.98 -7.38 -11.45
N HIS A 225 2.15 -6.05 -11.28
CA HIS A 225 2.99 -5.49 -10.22
C HIS A 225 2.15 -5.13 -9.00
N GLU A 226 1.59 -6.18 -8.42
CA GLU A 226 0.88 -6.11 -7.16
C GLU A 226 1.66 -6.78 -6.04
N GLY A 227 1.58 -6.22 -4.84
CA GLY A 227 2.12 -6.85 -3.64
C GLY A 227 1.10 -7.78 -2.99
N SER A 228 1.59 -8.77 -2.25
CA SER A 228 0.74 -9.66 -1.45
C SER A 228 0.25 -8.98 -0.16
N GLU A 229 -0.67 -8.02 -0.30
CA GLU A 229 -0.98 -6.99 0.71
C GLU A 229 -2.29 -7.20 1.48
N ASN A 230 -2.88 -8.39 1.45
CA ASN A 230 -4.14 -8.62 2.18
C ASN A 230 -3.95 -8.41 3.68
N ASN A 231 -4.78 -7.54 4.27
CA ASN A 231 -4.73 -7.11 5.67
C ASN A 231 -3.46 -6.34 6.08
N ARG A 232 -2.77 -5.68 5.15
CA ARG A 232 -1.57 -4.89 5.48
C ARG A 232 -1.91 -3.53 6.12
N LEU A 233 -1.09 -3.10 7.07
CA LEU A 233 -1.16 -1.83 7.80
C LEU A 233 0.09 -0.96 7.56
N THR A 234 -0.03 0.36 7.60
CA THR A 234 1.08 1.32 7.66
C THR A 234 0.76 2.46 8.61
N ILE A 235 1.77 3.04 9.28
CA ILE A 235 1.57 4.05 10.34
C ILE A 235 2.69 5.10 10.30
N TRP A 236 2.30 6.38 10.26
CA TRP A 236 3.20 7.53 10.38
C TRP A 236 2.76 8.46 11.51
N LYS A 237 3.71 8.96 12.28
CA LYS A 237 3.51 10.01 13.29
C LYS A 237 4.87 10.60 13.71
N ASP A 238 4.90 11.85 14.16
CA ASP A 238 6.11 12.53 14.66
C ASP A 238 7.28 12.56 13.65
N GLY A 239 6.95 12.61 12.35
CA GLY A 239 7.94 12.58 11.27
C GLY A 239 8.59 11.21 11.06
N VAL A 240 8.04 10.15 11.65
CA VAL A 240 8.54 8.79 11.59
C VAL A 240 7.51 7.87 10.94
N ASN A 241 7.97 7.05 9.99
CA ASN A 241 7.23 5.92 9.45
C ASN A 241 7.40 4.72 10.39
N TRP A 242 6.53 4.59 11.40
CA TRP A 242 6.68 3.58 12.45
C TRP A 242 6.32 2.17 12.00
N VAL A 243 5.38 2.05 11.06
CA VAL A 243 5.00 0.77 10.45
C VAL A 243 5.14 0.94 8.94
N GLN A 244 6.24 0.42 8.39
CA GLN A 244 6.74 0.75 7.05
C GLN A 244 6.29 -0.25 5.99
N ASP A 245 6.09 0.24 4.78
CA ASP A 245 6.17 -0.63 3.61
C ASP A 245 7.64 -0.89 3.29
N ASN A 246 8.07 -2.14 3.38
CA ASN A 246 9.40 -2.53 2.96
C ASN A 246 9.51 -2.45 1.43
N ASN A 247 10.66 -1.95 0.93
CA ASN A 247 10.92 -1.74 -0.50
C ASN A 247 10.64 -3.00 -1.34
N MET A 248 10.40 -2.85 -2.64
CA MET A 248 10.01 -3.84 -3.66
C MET A 248 10.33 -5.32 -3.42
N LEU A 249 11.52 -5.67 -2.92
CA LEU A 249 11.88 -7.06 -2.58
C LEU A 249 10.93 -7.67 -1.53
N ALA A 250 10.41 -6.87 -0.61
CA ALA A 250 9.44 -7.29 0.39
C ALA A 250 8.02 -7.47 -0.17
N THR A 251 7.68 -6.92 -1.36
CA THR A 251 6.38 -7.17 -2.00
C THR A 251 6.18 -8.65 -2.36
N LYS A 252 7.29 -9.39 -2.53
CA LYS A 252 7.34 -10.85 -2.75
C LYS A 252 7.66 -11.66 -1.48
N ALA A 253 8.16 -11.02 -0.44
CA ALA A 253 8.54 -11.64 0.83
C ALA A 253 7.60 -11.18 1.94
N THR A 254 6.42 -11.80 2.03
CA THR A 254 5.35 -11.41 2.97
C THR A 254 5.70 -11.53 4.43
N PHE A 255 6.68 -12.35 4.79
CA PHE A 255 7.21 -12.41 6.16
C PHE A 255 7.92 -11.11 6.57
N LEU A 256 8.22 -10.22 5.62
CA LEU A 256 8.76 -8.88 5.86
C LEU A 256 7.67 -7.80 5.91
N GLN A 257 6.39 -8.16 5.79
CA GLN A 257 5.31 -7.17 5.73
C GLN A 257 4.56 -7.06 7.05
N ASN A 258 3.76 -6.01 7.17
CA ASN A 258 2.94 -5.68 8.34
C ASN A 258 1.70 -6.58 8.43
N MET A 259 1.90 -7.89 8.45
CA MET A 259 0.86 -8.91 8.31
C MET A 259 1.11 -10.09 9.24
N LEU A 260 0.09 -10.94 9.36
CA LEU A 260 0.21 -12.24 10.01
C LEU A 260 1.04 -13.20 9.14
N THR A 261 1.87 -14.05 9.76
CA THR A 261 2.36 -15.29 9.14
C THR A 261 1.88 -16.50 9.94
N VAL A 262 1.66 -17.63 9.26
CA VAL A 262 1.24 -18.89 9.86
C VAL A 262 2.21 -19.98 9.40
N ASP A 263 2.85 -20.65 10.35
CA ASP A 263 3.94 -21.61 10.12
C ASP A 263 5.09 -21.01 9.27
N GLY A 264 5.36 -19.72 9.47
CA GLY A 264 6.34 -18.95 8.69
C GLY A 264 5.88 -18.55 7.28
N MET A 265 4.64 -18.86 6.89
CA MET A 265 4.08 -18.55 5.57
C MET A 265 3.12 -17.36 5.64
N GLY A 266 3.31 -16.36 4.79
CA GLY A 266 2.37 -15.25 4.61
C GLY A 266 1.47 -15.45 3.39
N CYS A 267 0.94 -14.37 2.82
CA CYS A 267 0.31 -14.44 1.50
C CYS A 267 1.36 -14.76 0.42
N HIS A 268 0.98 -15.43 -0.66
CA HIS A 268 1.94 -15.76 -1.73
C HIS A 268 1.83 -14.78 -2.91
N TRP A 269 2.92 -14.53 -3.63
CA TRP A 269 2.90 -13.74 -4.87
C TRP A 269 2.94 -14.66 -6.11
N PRO A 270 2.10 -14.48 -7.12
CA PRO A 270 1.08 -13.44 -7.23
C PRO A 270 -0.16 -13.73 -6.36
N PRO A 271 -0.74 -12.71 -5.70
CA PRO A 271 -1.74 -12.92 -4.66
C PRO A 271 -3.15 -13.15 -5.21
N VAL A 272 -3.94 -13.94 -4.48
CA VAL A 272 -5.40 -14.00 -4.66
C VAL A 272 -6.07 -12.90 -3.84
N ALA A 273 -7.13 -12.31 -4.41
CA ALA A 273 -7.89 -11.24 -3.76
C ALA A 273 -8.48 -11.71 -2.42
N GLY A 274 -8.37 -10.86 -1.40
CA GLY A 274 -9.15 -10.96 -0.17
C GLY A 274 -10.54 -10.32 -0.34
N ASN A 275 -11.27 -10.21 0.77
CA ASN A 275 -12.56 -9.53 0.81
C ASN A 275 -12.47 -8.31 1.73
N TRP A 276 -12.90 -7.16 1.23
CA TRP A 276 -13.03 -5.95 2.05
C TRP A 276 -14.39 -5.99 2.77
N LEU A 277 -14.37 -6.02 4.09
CA LEU A 277 -15.60 -6.13 4.87
C LEU A 277 -16.26 -4.78 5.09
N GLY A 278 -15.50 -3.69 4.99
CA GLY A 278 -16.03 -2.33 5.05
C GLY A 278 -15.23 -1.41 5.97
N MET A 279 -15.75 -0.20 6.09
CA MET A 279 -15.26 0.82 7.01
C MET A 279 -16.45 1.55 7.63
N GLN A 280 -16.30 1.94 8.89
CA GLN A 280 -17.18 2.85 9.58
C GLN A 280 -16.36 4.03 10.14
N GLU A 281 -16.79 5.25 9.81
CA GLU A 281 -16.23 6.47 10.39
C GLU A 281 -17.19 7.06 11.44
N SER A 282 -16.61 7.58 12.51
CA SER A 282 -17.28 8.26 13.61
C SER A 282 -16.49 9.49 14.04
N ASN A 283 -17.02 10.27 14.96
CA ASN A 283 -16.31 11.41 15.54
C ASN A 283 -15.09 11.01 16.38
N ILE A 284 -15.05 9.79 16.93
CA ILE A 284 -13.96 9.29 17.77
C ILE A 284 -12.91 8.50 16.98
N GLY A 285 -13.17 8.14 15.72
CA GLY A 285 -12.25 7.33 14.95
C GLY A 285 -12.83 6.65 13.73
N VAL A 286 -11.99 5.83 13.09
CA VAL A 286 -12.34 5.01 11.92
C VAL A 286 -12.07 3.55 12.24
N THR A 287 -13.03 2.68 11.98
CA THR A 287 -12.87 1.22 12.04
C THR A 287 -12.96 0.65 10.64
N ALA A 288 -12.03 -0.21 10.25
CA ALA A 288 -12.03 -0.91 8.97
C ALA A 288 -11.70 -2.38 9.15
N ALA A 289 -12.23 -3.25 8.30
CA ALA A 289 -11.99 -4.68 8.41
C ALA A 289 -11.83 -5.36 7.04
N GLY A 290 -11.00 -6.40 7.00
CA GLY A 290 -10.72 -7.22 5.83
C GLY A 290 -10.60 -8.70 6.17
N ASP A 291 -10.98 -9.54 5.22
CA ASP A 291 -10.76 -10.99 5.23
C ASP A 291 -9.67 -11.34 4.22
N GLY A 292 -8.49 -11.65 4.72
CA GLY A 292 -7.33 -11.99 3.92
C GLY A 292 -7.25 -13.47 3.57
N LYS A 293 -8.18 -14.32 4.04
CA LYS A 293 -8.12 -15.79 3.99
C LYS A 293 -7.63 -16.32 2.66
N MET A 294 -8.17 -15.77 1.58
CA MET A 294 -7.93 -16.26 0.23
C MET A 294 -6.52 -16.00 -0.27
N GLY A 295 -5.88 -14.89 0.13
CA GLY A 295 -4.48 -14.61 -0.21
C GLY A 295 -3.47 -15.47 0.56
N TYR A 296 -3.85 -16.00 1.73
CA TYR A 296 -3.08 -17.02 2.44
C TYR A 296 -3.32 -18.42 1.84
N SER A 297 -4.59 -18.72 1.54
CA SER A 297 -5.01 -20.06 1.15
C SER A 297 -4.61 -20.42 -0.27
N PHE A 298 -4.53 -19.42 -1.16
CA PHE A 298 -4.30 -19.61 -2.57
C PHE A 298 -3.32 -18.59 -3.13
N TYR A 299 -2.70 -18.98 -4.23
CA TYR A 299 -1.91 -18.08 -5.07
C TYR A 299 -2.35 -18.19 -6.52
N LYS A 300 -2.12 -17.11 -7.27
CA LYS A 300 -2.41 -17.08 -8.69
C LYS A 300 -1.32 -17.74 -9.49
N ILE A 301 -1.73 -18.32 -10.60
CA ILE A 301 -0.83 -18.79 -11.63
C ILE A 301 -0.80 -17.76 -12.76
N MET A 302 0.36 -17.15 -12.97
CA MET A 302 0.62 -16.22 -14.06
C MET A 302 1.47 -16.90 -15.14
N GLN A 303 1.23 -16.56 -16.40
CA GLN A 303 2.07 -16.93 -17.56
C GLN A 303 2.20 -18.43 -17.84
N VAL A 304 1.38 -19.27 -17.20
CA VAL A 304 1.32 -20.70 -17.45
C VAL A 304 0.15 -21.00 -18.37
N HIS A 305 0.42 -21.70 -19.47
CA HIS A 305 -0.59 -22.10 -20.44
C HIS A 305 -1.09 -23.51 -20.10
N PRO A 306 -2.35 -23.74 -19.71
CA PRO A 306 -2.85 -25.11 -19.65
C PRO A 306 -2.85 -25.68 -21.08
N LEU A 307 -2.21 -26.83 -21.32
CA LEU A 307 -2.15 -27.49 -22.64
C LEU A 307 -3.55 -27.70 -23.27
N ALA A 308 -4.55 -27.88 -22.41
CA ALA A 308 -5.94 -28.10 -22.83
C ALA A 308 -6.64 -26.82 -23.32
N PHE A 309 -6.06 -25.63 -23.10
CA PHE A 309 -6.72 -24.36 -23.42
C PHE A 309 -6.54 -23.98 -24.90
N PRO A 310 -7.59 -23.47 -25.61
CA PRO A 310 -7.50 -23.15 -27.04
C PRO A 310 -6.38 -22.17 -27.42
N SER A 311 -6.03 -21.25 -26.51
CA SER A 311 -4.96 -20.27 -26.70
C SER A 311 -3.59 -20.90 -26.90
N ALA A 312 -3.33 -22.09 -26.36
CA ALA A 312 -2.08 -22.83 -26.59
C ALA A 312 -1.83 -23.17 -28.07
N LYS A 313 -2.87 -23.06 -28.92
CA LYS A 313 -2.80 -23.32 -30.37
C LYS A 313 -2.57 -22.06 -31.22
N ILE A 314 -2.54 -20.86 -30.62
CA ILE A 314 -2.32 -19.62 -31.38
C ILE A 314 -0.81 -19.52 -31.72
N PRO A 315 -0.42 -19.32 -32.99
CA PRO A 315 0.99 -19.32 -33.40
C PRO A 315 1.89 -18.34 -32.64
N TYR A 316 1.35 -17.18 -32.25
CA TYR A 316 2.05 -16.21 -31.41
C TYR A 316 2.58 -16.81 -30.10
N TYR A 317 1.88 -17.80 -29.53
CA TYR A 317 2.26 -18.44 -28.27
C TYR A 317 3.23 -19.62 -28.43
N GLN A 318 3.50 -20.09 -29.64
CA GLN A 318 4.39 -21.24 -29.91
C GLN A 318 5.80 -21.09 -29.31
N PRO A 319 6.44 -19.91 -29.26
CA PRO A 319 7.74 -19.76 -28.59
C PRO A 319 7.69 -19.87 -27.06
N PHE A 320 6.49 -19.74 -26.46
CA PHE A 320 6.26 -19.76 -25.02
C PHE A 320 5.76 -21.12 -24.52
N THR A 321 5.56 -22.11 -25.41
CA THR A 321 4.94 -23.40 -25.05
C THR A 321 5.88 -24.31 -24.27
N GLU A 322 7.14 -24.49 -24.66
CA GLU A 322 7.94 -25.60 -24.12
C GLU A 322 8.39 -25.45 -22.65
N GLY A 323 8.36 -24.24 -22.07
CA GLY A 323 8.79 -23.96 -20.69
C GLY A 323 7.69 -23.61 -19.68
N ASN A 324 6.44 -23.40 -20.11
CA ASN A 324 5.37 -22.81 -19.30
C ASN A 324 4.14 -23.73 -19.10
N PHE A 325 4.33 -25.04 -19.22
CA PHE A 325 3.27 -26.00 -18.97
C PHE A 325 3.27 -26.46 -17.51
N ASP A 326 2.23 -26.08 -16.79
CA ASP A 326 1.92 -26.69 -15.50
C ASP A 326 1.06 -27.93 -15.76
N LEU A 327 1.68 -29.10 -15.56
CA LEU A 327 1.06 -30.41 -15.76
C LEU A 327 0.24 -30.86 -14.56
N SER A 328 0.21 -30.07 -13.49
CA SER A 328 -0.58 -30.37 -12.30
C SER A 328 -2.09 -30.27 -12.60
N ARG A 329 -2.86 -31.09 -11.87
CA ARG A 329 -4.32 -31.13 -11.96
C ARG A 329 -5.00 -30.38 -10.81
N ASP A 330 -4.24 -29.65 -10.00
CA ASP A 330 -4.72 -28.90 -8.83
C ASP A 330 -5.03 -27.42 -9.14
N LEU A 331 -4.97 -27.04 -10.41
CA LEU A 331 -5.40 -25.74 -10.91
C LEU A 331 -6.93 -25.60 -10.78
N GLN A 332 -7.34 -24.54 -10.11
CA GLN A 332 -8.75 -24.15 -10.00
C GLN A 332 -8.98 -22.89 -10.82
N ILE A 333 -10.09 -22.83 -11.55
CA ILE A 333 -10.52 -21.59 -12.20
C ILE A 333 -10.76 -20.55 -11.09
N ALA A 334 -10.38 -19.29 -11.36
CA ALA A 334 -10.59 -18.20 -10.43
C ALA A 334 -12.05 -18.15 -9.94
N PHE A 335 -12.22 -18.28 -8.63
CA PHE A 335 -13.53 -18.34 -7.97
C PHE A 335 -13.86 -17.08 -7.16
N GLN A 336 -12.96 -16.09 -7.10
CA GLN A 336 -13.23 -14.84 -6.39
C GLN A 336 -14.35 -14.07 -7.08
N PRO A 337 -15.44 -13.66 -6.39
CA PRO A 337 -16.56 -12.98 -7.01
C PRO A 337 -16.16 -11.73 -7.80
N SER A 338 -15.22 -10.94 -7.28
CA SER A 338 -14.69 -9.76 -7.97
C SER A 338 -13.93 -10.10 -9.24
N THR A 339 -13.14 -11.18 -9.23
CA THR A 339 -12.40 -11.65 -10.41
C THR A 339 -13.35 -12.25 -11.45
N ILE A 340 -14.38 -12.97 -11.03
CA ILE A 340 -15.42 -13.48 -11.92
C ILE A 340 -16.17 -12.31 -12.55
N ALA A 341 -16.73 -11.39 -11.76
CA ALA A 341 -17.50 -10.25 -12.25
C ALA A 341 -16.71 -9.37 -13.21
N TRP A 342 -15.40 -9.22 -12.97
CA TRP A 342 -14.50 -8.48 -13.85
C TRP A 342 -14.26 -9.18 -15.20
N ASN A 343 -14.16 -10.50 -15.18
CA ASN A 343 -13.86 -11.33 -16.35
C ASN A 343 -15.12 -11.78 -17.11
N ASP A 344 -16.30 -11.68 -16.49
CA ASP A 344 -17.56 -12.09 -17.08
C ASP A 344 -17.86 -11.29 -18.34
N GLY A 345 -18.25 -11.98 -19.41
CA GLY A 345 -18.41 -11.40 -20.76
C GLY A 345 -17.11 -11.10 -21.53
N TYR A 346 -15.92 -11.24 -20.94
CA TYR A 346 -14.63 -10.88 -21.57
C TYR A 346 -13.60 -12.02 -21.64
N ALA A 347 -13.50 -12.84 -20.59
CA ALA A 347 -12.44 -13.86 -20.46
C ALA A 347 -12.52 -15.03 -21.48
N HIS A 348 -13.54 -15.02 -22.34
CA HIS A 348 -13.74 -16.00 -23.41
C HIS A 348 -13.76 -15.38 -24.82
N THR A 349 -13.60 -14.07 -24.96
CA THR A 349 -13.78 -13.37 -26.24
C THR A 349 -12.48 -12.88 -26.89
N ASP A 350 -11.39 -12.76 -26.13
CA ASP A 350 -10.09 -12.30 -26.66
C ASP A 350 -8.92 -12.88 -25.85
N TYR A 351 -8.27 -13.93 -26.39
CA TYR A 351 -7.04 -14.53 -25.85
C TYR A 351 -5.77 -13.88 -26.43
N GLY A 352 -5.91 -12.74 -27.08
CA GLY A 352 -4.82 -12.00 -27.67
C GLY A 352 -3.90 -11.35 -26.63
N PRO A 353 -2.83 -10.69 -27.08
CA PRO A 353 -1.85 -10.00 -26.22
C PRO A 353 -2.45 -8.85 -25.37
N TRP A 354 -3.73 -8.55 -25.55
CA TRP A 354 -4.51 -7.50 -24.87
C TRP A 354 -5.07 -7.92 -23.51
N SER A 355 -4.94 -9.19 -23.12
CA SER A 355 -5.43 -9.73 -21.84
C SER A 355 -4.42 -9.58 -20.68
N GLY A 356 -3.50 -8.61 -20.76
CA GLY A 356 -2.53 -8.32 -19.70
C GLY A 356 -1.36 -9.31 -19.61
N GLU A 357 -0.72 -9.40 -18.44
CA GLU A 357 0.42 -10.31 -18.21
C GLU A 357 0.01 -11.79 -18.05
N THR A 358 -1.23 -12.08 -17.63
CA THR A 358 -1.71 -13.47 -17.46
C THR A 358 -2.12 -14.13 -18.78
N ARG A 359 -2.53 -13.34 -19.78
CA ARG A 359 -2.82 -13.74 -21.18
C ARG A 359 -3.85 -14.87 -21.35
N LEU A 360 -4.54 -15.27 -20.28
CA LEU A 360 -5.36 -16.50 -20.15
C LEU A 360 -6.42 -16.35 -19.04
N VAL A 361 -7.28 -17.37 -18.92
CA VAL A 361 -8.20 -17.48 -17.77
C VAL A 361 -7.41 -17.60 -16.48
N GLU A 362 -7.69 -16.68 -15.56
CA GLU A 362 -7.12 -16.66 -14.22
C GLU A 362 -7.34 -17.98 -13.49
N SER A 363 -6.27 -18.56 -12.95
CA SER A 363 -6.30 -19.82 -12.22
C SER A 363 -5.55 -19.70 -10.89
N TYR A 364 -6.04 -20.43 -9.89
CA TYR A 364 -5.50 -20.44 -8.53
C TYR A 364 -4.99 -21.82 -8.16
N LYS A 365 -4.01 -21.85 -7.25
CA LYS A 365 -3.53 -23.06 -6.59
C LYS A 365 -3.55 -22.94 -5.08
N PRO A 366 -3.85 -24.03 -4.35
CA PRO A 366 -3.69 -24.06 -2.91
C PRO A 366 -2.24 -23.74 -2.49
N PHE A 367 -2.09 -23.03 -1.37
CA PHE A 367 -0.79 -22.68 -0.78
C PHE A 367 -0.77 -22.98 0.72
N ASN A 368 -1.35 -22.10 1.54
CA ASN A 368 -1.43 -22.24 2.99
C ASN A 368 -2.90 -22.12 3.42
N THR A 369 -3.68 -23.18 3.20
CA THR A 369 -5.15 -23.13 3.33
C THR A 369 -5.57 -22.76 4.74
N MET A 370 -6.23 -21.61 4.87
CA MET A 370 -6.74 -21.07 6.12
C MET A 370 -8.25 -21.28 6.23
N GLN A 371 -8.77 -21.58 7.42
CA GLN A 371 -10.19 -21.46 7.71
C GLN A 371 -10.62 -20.00 7.86
N GLN A 372 -9.80 -19.16 8.49
CA GLN A 372 -10.08 -17.75 8.83
C GLN A 372 -8.80 -16.90 8.82
N ALA A 373 -8.88 -15.65 8.35
CA ALA A 373 -7.81 -14.65 8.49
C ALA A 373 -8.38 -13.22 8.43
N TYR A 374 -9.15 -12.85 9.45
CA TYR A 374 -9.76 -11.53 9.57
C TYR A 374 -8.81 -10.56 10.28
N ARG A 375 -8.78 -9.32 9.80
CA ARG A 375 -8.14 -8.20 10.52
C ARG A 375 -9.12 -7.05 10.63
N THR A 376 -9.27 -6.53 11.84
CA THR A 376 -9.97 -5.27 12.11
C THR A 376 -8.98 -4.25 12.64
N VAL A 377 -9.00 -3.04 12.07
CA VAL A 377 -8.16 -1.91 12.48
C VAL A 377 -9.07 -0.78 12.94
N HIS A 378 -8.85 -0.28 14.16
CA HIS A 378 -9.48 0.93 14.67
C HIS A 378 -8.45 2.03 14.87
N VAL A 379 -8.63 3.16 14.22
CA VAL A 379 -7.83 4.37 14.39
C VAL A 379 -8.60 5.32 15.29
N ALA A 380 -8.17 5.44 16.54
CA ALA A 380 -8.72 6.40 17.50
C ALA A 380 -8.15 7.79 17.22
N LYS A 381 -9.04 8.75 16.93
CA LYS A 381 -8.70 10.16 16.69
C LYS A 381 -8.78 10.94 18.00
N GLY A 382 -8.01 12.01 18.13
CA GLY A 382 -8.05 12.91 19.28
C GLY A 382 -6.69 13.51 19.63
N LYS A 383 -6.54 13.88 20.91
CA LYS A 383 -5.29 14.49 21.41
C LYS A 383 -4.12 13.48 21.46
N TYR A 384 -4.42 12.23 21.78
CA TYR A 384 -3.48 11.13 21.87
C TYR A 384 -3.95 10.00 20.95
N PRO A 385 -3.80 10.16 19.63
CA PRO A 385 -4.34 9.20 18.68
C PRO A 385 -3.54 7.89 18.73
N TYR A 386 -4.23 6.76 18.61
CA TYR A 386 -3.65 5.41 18.65
C TYR A 386 -4.36 4.47 17.67
N VAL A 387 -3.76 3.30 17.44
CA VAL A 387 -4.31 2.27 16.57
C VAL A 387 -4.52 0.99 17.36
N LEU A 388 -5.70 0.38 17.22
CA LEU A 388 -5.95 -0.99 17.69
C LEU A 388 -6.02 -1.93 16.48
N VAL A 389 -5.38 -3.08 16.59
CA VAL A 389 -5.39 -4.13 15.56
C VAL A 389 -5.87 -5.43 16.19
N PHE A 390 -6.87 -6.03 15.55
CA PHE A 390 -7.51 -7.27 15.98
C PHE A 390 -7.35 -8.29 14.86
N ASP A 391 -6.59 -9.37 15.11
CA ASP A 391 -6.47 -10.47 14.15
C ASP A 391 -7.17 -11.72 14.70
N ASP A 392 -8.14 -12.19 13.93
CA ASP A 392 -8.84 -13.45 14.18
C ASP A 392 -8.50 -14.40 13.04
N ALA A 393 -7.60 -15.34 13.32
CA ALA A 393 -7.06 -16.27 12.33
C ALA A 393 -7.19 -17.71 12.81
N LYS A 394 -7.34 -18.64 11.86
CA LYS A 394 -7.41 -20.07 12.12
C LYS A 394 -7.02 -20.83 10.85
N LYS A 395 -6.03 -21.70 10.94
CA LYS A 395 -5.60 -22.53 9.82
C LYS A 395 -6.48 -23.77 9.68
N ASP A 396 -6.53 -24.56 10.73
CA ASP A 396 -7.39 -25.73 10.89
C ASP A 396 -7.69 -25.96 12.39
N GLU A 397 -8.08 -27.17 12.81
CA GLU A 397 -8.36 -27.51 14.21
C GLU A 397 -7.10 -27.88 15.03
N GLN A 398 -5.90 -27.81 14.45
CA GLN A 398 -4.64 -28.11 15.11
C GLN A 398 -3.93 -26.81 15.55
N GLU A 399 -2.97 -26.97 16.47
CA GLU A 399 -2.11 -25.87 16.85
C GLU A 399 -1.09 -25.54 15.75
N HIS A 400 -0.97 -24.27 15.42
CA HIS A 400 0.02 -23.74 14.47
C HIS A 400 0.80 -22.58 15.10
N GLN A 401 1.93 -22.23 14.48
CA GLN A 401 2.66 -21.03 14.85
C GLN A 401 2.07 -19.83 14.11
N PHE A 402 1.57 -18.86 14.85
CA PHE A 402 1.10 -17.58 14.33
C PHE A 402 2.06 -16.47 14.75
N ASP A 403 2.49 -15.62 13.82
CA ASP A 403 3.31 -14.47 14.14
C ASP A 403 2.67 -13.19 13.60
N PHE A 404 2.36 -12.25 14.50
CA PHE A 404 1.96 -10.90 14.13
C PHE A 404 3.22 -10.07 13.90
N ASN A 405 3.40 -9.61 12.67
CA ASN A 405 4.61 -8.93 12.23
C ASN A 405 4.33 -7.45 11.92
N LEU A 406 5.24 -6.56 12.35
CA LEU A 406 5.29 -5.16 11.96
C LEU A 406 6.71 -4.82 11.50
N SER A 407 6.86 -4.42 10.24
CA SER A 407 8.08 -3.79 9.77
C SER A 407 8.18 -2.38 10.33
N VAL A 408 9.27 -2.11 11.02
CA VAL A 408 9.56 -0.83 11.68
C VAL A 408 10.79 -0.20 11.02
N PRO A 409 11.11 1.09 11.29
CA PRO A 409 12.32 1.70 10.75
C PRO A 409 13.57 0.81 10.91
N ILE A 410 14.41 0.76 9.88
CA ILE A 410 15.67 0.00 9.93
C ILE A 410 16.55 0.44 11.11
N ASP A 411 16.52 1.72 11.44
CA ASP A 411 17.22 2.35 12.56
C ASP A 411 16.40 2.34 13.86
N ALA A 412 15.29 1.60 13.92
CA ALA A 412 14.53 1.45 15.15
C ALA A 412 15.36 0.72 16.21
N GLU A 413 15.37 1.26 17.42
CA GLU A 413 16.06 0.64 18.56
C GLU A 413 15.05 0.28 19.65
N LEU A 414 15.27 -0.87 20.27
CA LEU A 414 14.51 -1.26 21.44
C LEU A 414 14.91 -0.34 22.59
N VAL A 415 13.96 0.41 23.14
CA VAL A 415 14.13 1.22 24.35
C VAL A 415 13.94 0.34 25.57
N GLU A 416 12.78 -0.32 25.61
CA GLU A 416 12.34 -1.16 26.71
C GLU A 416 11.41 -2.26 26.19
N ALA A 417 11.49 -3.45 26.78
CA ALA A 417 10.53 -4.52 26.60
C ALA A 417 10.04 -4.97 27.98
N ILE A 418 8.76 -4.78 28.26
CA ILE A 418 8.14 -5.15 29.53
C ILE A 418 7.33 -6.41 29.27
N THR A 419 7.71 -7.50 29.92
CA THR A 419 6.92 -8.74 29.95
C THR A 419 6.73 -9.11 31.42
N PRO A 420 5.52 -8.88 31.99
CA PRO A 420 5.26 -9.19 33.39
C PRO A 420 5.40 -10.71 33.61
N GLU A 421 6.21 -11.04 34.61
CA GLU A 421 6.55 -12.38 35.13
C GLU A 421 6.74 -13.49 34.09
N ILE A 422 8.01 -13.78 33.79
CA ILE A 422 8.42 -15.15 33.46
C ILE A 422 8.35 -15.92 34.77
N VAL A 423 7.25 -16.63 35.02
CA VAL A 423 7.26 -17.63 36.08
C VAL A 423 8.09 -18.80 35.55
N PHE A 424 9.34 -18.90 36.00
CA PHE A 424 10.37 -19.83 35.50
C PHE A 424 10.05 -21.33 35.70
N GLN A 425 8.85 -21.68 36.17
CA GLN A 425 8.44 -23.05 36.46
C GLN A 425 7.05 -23.31 35.88
N ASN A 426 6.97 -24.11 34.80
CA ASN A 426 5.80 -24.86 34.29
C ASN A 426 4.40 -24.27 34.58
N SER A 427 4.25 -22.95 34.48
CA SER A 427 3.00 -22.27 34.76
C SER A 427 2.52 -21.64 33.48
N GLU A 428 1.24 -21.84 33.24
CA GLU A 428 0.53 -21.22 32.14
C GLU A 428 0.74 -19.70 32.20
N PRO A 429 0.94 -19.03 31.06
CA PRO A 429 1.02 -17.57 31.03
C PRO A 429 -0.20 -16.97 31.74
N SER A 430 0.02 -15.96 32.58
CA SER A 430 -1.09 -15.22 33.18
C SER A 430 -2.04 -14.77 32.09
N LEU A 431 -3.34 -15.06 32.26
CA LEU A 431 -4.35 -14.59 31.33
C LEU A 431 -4.29 -13.06 31.21
N ASN A 432 -3.88 -12.34 32.25
CA ASN A 432 -3.80 -10.87 32.28
C ASN A 432 -2.44 -10.32 31.80
N ARG A 433 -1.61 -11.15 31.17
CA ARG A 433 -0.30 -10.75 30.66
C ARG A 433 -0.45 -9.71 29.55
N MET A 434 0.06 -8.51 29.79
CA MET A 434 0.27 -7.48 28.78
C MET A 434 1.77 -7.28 28.56
N SER A 435 2.21 -7.34 27.31
CA SER A 435 3.61 -7.09 26.96
C SER A 435 3.74 -5.77 26.23
N ASP A 436 4.66 -4.92 26.67
CA ASP A 436 4.96 -3.65 26.02
C ASP A 436 6.32 -3.74 25.33
N ILE A 437 6.38 -3.29 24.08
CA ILE A 437 7.62 -3.01 23.35
C ILE A 437 7.64 -1.51 23.08
N ILE A 438 8.68 -0.82 23.54
CA ILE A 438 8.90 0.59 23.26
C ILE A 438 10.08 0.71 22.31
N LEU A 439 9.84 1.35 21.17
CA LEU A 439 10.85 1.63 20.15
C LEU A 439 11.16 3.12 20.08
N SER A 440 12.40 3.46 19.72
CA SER A 440 12.77 4.80 19.26
C SER A 440 13.21 4.76 17.79
N LYS A 441 13.20 5.92 17.12
CA LYS A 441 13.91 6.11 15.85
C LYS A 441 15.36 6.49 16.13
N GLY A 442 16.30 5.70 15.64
CA GLY A 442 17.74 5.93 15.78
C GLY A 442 18.33 5.47 17.13
N PRO A 443 19.66 5.65 17.30
CA PRO A 443 20.41 5.17 18.46
C PRO A 443 19.89 5.73 19.79
N VAL A 444 19.82 4.85 20.80
CA VAL A 444 19.43 5.22 22.16
C VAL A 444 20.66 5.31 23.04
N LEU A 445 20.89 6.49 23.63
CA LEU A 445 21.89 6.63 24.68
C LEU A 445 21.44 5.81 25.90
N ARG A 446 22.34 5.03 26.48
CA ARG A 446 22.06 4.24 27.68
C ARG A 446 22.96 4.69 28.82
N ASP A 447 22.38 4.74 30.01
CA ASP A 447 23.13 4.93 31.23
C ASP A 447 24.09 3.75 31.43
N ALA A 448 25.38 4.05 31.58
CA ALA A 448 26.42 3.01 31.61
C ALA A 448 26.31 2.08 32.83
N THR A 449 25.64 2.51 33.90
CA THR A 449 25.51 1.75 35.14
C THR A 449 24.26 0.90 35.16
N THR A 450 23.12 1.45 34.74
CA THR A 450 21.81 0.81 34.82
C THR A 450 21.38 0.16 33.50
N GLY A 451 22.04 0.49 32.39
CA GLY A 451 21.65 0.08 31.04
C GLY A 451 20.36 0.71 30.55
N LYS A 452 19.70 1.58 31.35
CA LYS A 452 18.42 2.20 31.00
C LYS A 452 18.60 3.23 29.90
N ALA A 453 17.60 3.33 29.03
CA ALA A 453 17.55 4.35 28.00
C ALA A 453 17.49 5.76 28.62
N ILE A 454 18.34 6.66 28.15
CA ILE A 454 18.31 8.08 28.47
C ILE A 454 17.59 8.79 27.32
N LEU A 455 16.34 9.16 27.58
CA LEU A 455 15.44 9.75 26.59
C LEU A 455 15.33 11.26 26.79
N LYS A 456 15.20 12.00 25.69
CA LYS A 456 14.96 13.45 25.72
C LYS A 456 13.47 13.73 25.60
N LYS A 457 12.98 14.74 26.33
CA LYS A 457 11.59 15.21 26.16
C LYS A 457 11.34 15.56 24.69
N GLY A 458 10.22 15.09 24.14
CA GLY A 458 9.87 15.30 22.73
C GLY A 458 10.46 14.25 21.76
N GLN A 459 11.32 13.35 22.22
CA GLN A 459 11.88 12.30 21.36
C GLN A 459 10.76 11.37 20.85
N PRO A 460 10.64 11.12 19.54
CA PRO A 460 9.65 10.20 19.00
C PRO A 460 9.88 8.76 19.48
N LEU A 461 8.82 8.14 19.98
CA LEU A 461 8.76 6.77 20.44
C LEU A 461 7.54 6.07 19.86
N CYS A 462 7.53 4.74 19.89
CA CYS A 462 6.38 3.94 19.55
C CYS A 462 6.19 2.82 20.58
N LEU A 463 5.05 2.84 21.26
CA LEU A 463 4.58 1.76 22.11
C LEU A 463 3.79 0.76 21.26
N ILE A 464 4.20 -0.49 21.29
CA ILE A 464 3.45 -1.64 20.80
C ILE A 464 3.06 -2.46 22.03
N ARG A 465 1.80 -2.40 22.43
CA ARG A 465 1.24 -3.13 23.55
C ARG A 465 0.45 -4.33 23.07
N VAL A 466 0.84 -5.51 23.51
CA VAL A 466 0.09 -6.76 23.34
C VAL A 466 -0.97 -6.81 24.44
N LEU A 467 -2.21 -6.46 24.10
CA LEU A 467 -3.35 -6.46 25.01
C LEU A 467 -3.87 -7.88 25.25
N TRP A 468 -3.79 -8.72 24.22
CA TRP A 468 -4.15 -10.13 24.27
C TRP A 468 -3.46 -10.87 23.12
N ARG A 469 -3.04 -12.10 23.41
CA ARG A 469 -2.72 -13.14 22.43
C ARG A 469 -3.08 -14.49 23.07
N ASN A 470 -3.85 -15.30 22.38
CA ASN A 470 -4.11 -16.66 22.79
C ASN A 470 -2.93 -17.54 22.37
N THR A 471 -2.24 -18.14 23.34
CA THR A 471 -1.09 -19.02 23.09
C THR A 471 -1.00 -20.07 24.18
N THR A 472 -0.79 -21.32 23.79
CA THR A 472 -0.56 -22.45 24.72
C THR A 472 0.86 -22.49 25.24
N TYR A 473 1.75 -21.66 24.68
CA TYR A 473 3.12 -21.51 25.17
C TYR A 473 3.51 -20.03 25.27
N GLY A 474 4.07 -19.64 26.43
CA GLY A 474 4.42 -18.26 26.74
C GLY A 474 5.65 -17.71 25.99
N PHE A 475 6.40 -18.59 25.33
CA PHE A 475 7.59 -18.29 24.54
C PHE A 475 7.40 -18.67 23.06
N PRO A 476 8.08 -17.99 22.11
CA PRO A 476 8.88 -16.79 22.34
C PRO A 476 8.03 -15.60 22.83
N VAL A 477 8.67 -14.63 23.44
CA VAL A 477 8.01 -13.38 23.84
C VAL A 477 8.01 -12.39 22.67
N PRO A 478 7.15 -11.35 22.70
CA PRO A 478 7.24 -10.25 21.74
C PRO A 478 8.67 -9.70 21.67
N ARG A 479 9.18 -9.46 20.46
CA ARG A 479 10.58 -9.10 20.25
C ARG A 479 10.77 -8.18 19.04
N LEU A 480 11.87 -7.43 19.05
CA LEU A 480 12.41 -6.74 17.89
C LEU A 480 13.49 -7.62 17.25
N GLU A 481 13.30 -8.01 16.01
CA GLU A 481 14.24 -8.78 15.20
C GLU A 481 14.92 -7.86 14.19
N LYS A 482 16.24 -8.03 14.02
CA LYS A 482 17.02 -7.32 12.99
C LYS A 482 17.76 -8.34 12.13
N PHE A 483 17.68 -8.17 10.82
CA PHE A 483 18.41 -8.97 9.84
C PHE A 483 18.69 -8.11 8.59
N GLN A 484 19.48 -8.59 7.64
CA GLN A 484 20.05 -7.86 6.49
C GLN A 484 19.17 -6.72 5.90
N GLY A 485 19.23 -5.51 6.48
CA GLY A 485 18.48 -4.34 6.00
C GLY A 485 17.05 -4.17 6.52
N TYR A 486 16.60 -4.95 7.49
CA TYR A 486 15.22 -4.95 7.99
C TYR A 486 15.15 -5.01 9.52
N SER A 487 14.13 -4.37 10.07
CA SER A 487 13.76 -4.41 11.48
C SER A 487 12.30 -4.79 11.60
N LEU A 488 11.99 -5.81 12.40
CA LEU A 488 10.65 -6.39 12.52
C LEU A 488 10.27 -6.55 13.99
N VAL A 489 9.09 -6.08 14.37
CA VAL A 489 8.47 -6.49 15.63
C VAL A 489 7.64 -7.73 15.38
N THR A 490 7.96 -8.80 16.10
CA THR A 490 7.33 -10.12 15.97
C THR A 490 6.66 -10.50 17.28
N ILE A 491 5.34 -10.71 17.24
CA ILE A 491 4.54 -11.18 18.37
C ILE A 491 4.06 -12.60 18.05
N PRO A 492 4.73 -13.63 18.60
CA PRO A 492 4.40 -15.03 18.31
C PRO A 492 3.20 -15.53 19.13
N ALA A 493 2.50 -16.54 18.65
CA ALA A 493 1.49 -17.29 19.39
C ALA A 493 1.39 -18.72 18.84
N LYS A 494 1.48 -19.73 19.70
CA LYS A 494 1.20 -21.11 19.33
C LYS A 494 -0.21 -21.46 19.80
N SER A 495 -1.13 -21.69 18.88
CA SER A 495 -2.54 -21.91 19.21
C SER A 495 -3.30 -22.47 18.02
N VAL A 496 -4.57 -22.83 18.22
CA VAL A 496 -5.53 -23.06 17.11
C VAL A 496 -5.99 -21.72 16.50
N SER A 497 -6.16 -20.70 17.35
CA SER A 497 -6.47 -19.33 16.95
C SER A 497 -5.79 -18.33 17.89
N PRO A 498 -5.00 -17.36 17.39
CA PRO A 498 -4.16 -16.52 18.23
C PRO A 498 -4.89 -15.30 18.80
N GLU A 499 -6.05 -14.92 18.26
CA GLU A 499 -6.89 -13.82 18.73
C GLU A 499 -6.11 -12.53 19.07
N PHE A 500 -5.15 -12.12 18.25
CA PHE A 500 -4.28 -10.99 18.61
C PHE A 500 -5.10 -9.72 18.83
N ARG A 501 -4.81 -8.99 19.91
CA ARG A 501 -5.32 -7.66 20.23
C ARG A 501 -4.12 -6.77 20.53
N ILE A 502 -3.78 -5.89 19.60
CA ILE A 502 -2.56 -5.09 19.66
C ILE A 502 -2.94 -3.61 19.67
N LEU A 503 -2.34 -2.84 20.59
CA LEU A 503 -2.38 -1.39 20.58
C LEU A 503 -1.04 -0.85 20.08
N ILE A 504 -1.07 0.04 19.10
CA ILE A 504 0.09 0.76 18.57
C ILE A 504 -0.12 2.24 18.85
N TYR A 505 0.78 2.83 19.62
CA TYR A 505 0.72 4.23 20.03
C TYR A 505 2.07 4.88 19.79
N PRO A 506 2.25 5.57 18.66
CA PRO A 506 3.37 6.47 18.49
C PRO A 506 3.16 7.76 19.30
N TYR A 507 4.18 8.20 20.01
CA TYR A 507 4.10 9.30 20.96
C TYR A 507 5.46 9.99 21.15
N GLN A 508 5.46 11.15 21.79
CA GLN A 508 6.70 11.82 22.17
C GLN A 508 7.03 11.53 23.63
N HIS A 509 8.31 11.29 23.94
CA HIS A 509 8.73 11.08 25.32
C HIS A 509 8.31 12.25 26.22
N GLY A 510 7.58 11.95 27.29
CA GLY A 510 6.93 12.92 28.18
C GLY A 510 5.41 13.01 28.00
N ASP A 511 4.86 12.45 26.92
CA ASP A 511 3.42 12.27 26.75
C ASP A 511 2.89 11.17 27.70
N PRO A 512 1.60 11.24 28.09
CA PRO A 512 0.98 10.16 28.85
C PRO A 512 0.95 8.86 28.04
N ILE A 513 1.17 7.75 28.74
CA ILE A 513 1.04 6.39 28.22
C ILE A 513 -0.40 5.91 28.45
N PRO A 514 -1.06 5.27 27.45
CA PRO A 514 -2.44 4.81 27.59
C PRO A 514 -2.58 3.79 28.73
N GLN A 515 -3.70 3.86 29.44
CA GLN A 515 -4.06 2.92 30.49
C GLN A 515 -5.13 1.97 29.99
N THR A 516 -4.81 0.69 29.91
CA THR A 516 -5.69 -0.28 29.26
C THR A 516 -6.27 -1.25 30.27
N ASN A 517 -7.59 -1.40 30.28
CA ASN A 517 -8.28 -2.32 31.18
C ASN A 517 -9.37 -3.12 30.44
N TRP A 518 -9.30 -4.44 30.55
CA TRP A 518 -10.36 -5.33 30.09
C TRP A 518 -11.43 -5.49 31.16
N ASN A 519 -12.69 -5.58 30.76
CA ASN A 519 -13.70 -6.15 31.64
C ASN A 519 -13.40 -7.65 31.90
N THR A 520 -14.02 -8.22 32.94
CA THR A 520 -13.77 -9.61 33.35
C THR A 520 -14.00 -10.62 32.22
N GLN A 521 -14.97 -10.36 31.34
CA GLN A 521 -15.34 -11.23 30.22
C GLN A 521 -14.52 -10.98 28.95
N ARG A 522 -13.65 -9.96 28.92
CA ARG A 522 -12.85 -9.54 27.76
C ARG A 522 -13.63 -9.21 26.51
N THR A 523 -14.85 -8.74 26.70
CA THR A 523 -15.72 -8.25 25.63
C THR A 523 -15.61 -6.73 25.48
N THR A 524 -15.01 -6.04 26.43
CA THR A 524 -14.86 -4.58 26.41
C THR A 524 -13.48 -4.18 26.92
N LEU A 525 -12.80 -3.36 26.12
CA LEU A 525 -11.53 -2.73 26.46
C LEU A 525 -11.77 -1.23 26.69
N THR A 526 -11.31 -0.73 27.84
CA THR A 526 -11.15 0.72 28.08
C THR A 526 -9.68 1.09 27.85
N VAL A 527 -9.43 2.20 27.15
CA VAL A 527 -8.09 2.70 26.78
C VAL A 527 -7.91 4.13 27.26
#